data_AF-A0A855X5A7-F1
#
_entry.id   AF-A0A855X5A7-F1
#
_cell.length_a   1.000
_cell.length_b   1.000
_cell.length_c   1.000
_cell.angle_alpha   90.00
_cell.angle_beta   90.00
_cell.angle_gamma   90.00
#
_symmetry.space_group_name_H-M   'P 1'
#
loop_
_entity.id
_entity.type
_entity.pdbx_description
1 polymer ?
#
loop_
_entity_poly.entity_id
_entity_poly.type
_entity_poly.pdbx_seq_one_letter_code
_entity_poly.pdbx_strand_id
1 'polypeptide(L)'
;MIGFVRDLFRLLGRHMRVLALYLGIFILFLVLVGGVVHFKMKNAEFCTNCHYMEPYVRHWKESKHADVTCVKCHDYGVGSLTLAAVRYWTGTFTTRPKGNVRDESCLSSGCHELRLLSGKSQFKKNITFDHTVHLEKVLRGEKLRCTSCHNQIVQYDESVSQGHMAVNDKACFVCHFKDAGQGEAITGCDACHGMPKTTVEHAGFKFDHAPYLKLNVQCKECHTKIVKGDGAVPESKCYSCHVERSRKDVTREQLHAIHVTDNGIDCFRCHSDIEHGNFQMVSSLDIQCEDCHVRQHNGPRQLYMGIGGRDTLDMPSAMFAAQVSCTGCHTHLTPQGEPLAHQAKKEAQRASCVTCHGEKYDLMFDNWLEGSKKVLADYATYLGAVKTTASGLRG
;
A
#
# COMPACT_ATOMS: atom_id res chain seq x y z
N MET A 1 73.08 -16.41 1.63
CA MET A 1 71.96 -15.83 2.43
C MET A 1 72.40 -15.06 3.67
N ILE A 2 73.45 -15.47 4.41
CA ILE A 2 73.82 -14.86 5.71
C ILE A 2 74.46 -13.45 5.58
N GLY A 3 75.26 -13.20 4.54
CA GLY A 3 75.87 -11.88 4.30
C GLY A 3 74.87 -10.77 3.96
N PHE A 4 73.91 -11.08 3.08
CA PHE A 4 72.84 -10.16 2.68
C PHE A 4 71.99 -9.68 3.86
N VAL A 5 71.63 -10.59 4.78
CA VAL A 5 70.85 -10.25 5.98
C VAL A 5 71.66 -9.33 6.91
N ARG A 6 72.96 -9.62 7.12
CA ARG A 6 73.83 -8.80 7.98
C ARG A 6 74.07 -7.39 7.43
N ASP A 7 74.23 -7.27 6.11
CA ASP A 7 74.42 -5.97 5.45
C ASP A 7 73.10 -5.17 5.40
N LEU A 8 71.96 -5.85 5.23
CA LEU A 8 70.62 -5.26 5.37
C LEU A 8 70.40 -4.70 6.79
N PHE A 9 70.76 -5.43 7.85
CA PHE A 9 70.64 -4.94 9.23
C PHE A 9 71.55 -3.75 9.55
N ARG A 10 72.77 -3.69 8.99
CA ARG A 10 73.66 -2.53 9.13
C ARG A 10 73.15 -1.30 8.36
N LEU A 11 72.60 -1.52 7.16
CA LEU A 11 72.03 -0.46 6.34
C LEU A 11 70.74 0.09 6.97
N LEU A 12 69.84 -0.78 7.45
CA LEU A 12 68.68 -0.35 8.24
C LEU A 12 69.13 0.40 9.48
N GLY A 13 70.05 -0.14 10.30
CA GLY A 13 70.55 0.52 11.51
C GLY A 13 71.09 1.95 11.29
N ARG A 14 71.82 2.17 10.19
CA ARG A 14 72.41 3.48 9.83
C ARG A 14 71.38 4.47 9.30
N HIS A 15 70.31 3.99 8.67
CA HIS A 15 69.23 4.81 8.11
C HIS A 15 67.94 4.76 8.94
N MET A 16 67.90 4.06 10.09
CA MET A 16 66.71 3.86 10.91
C MET A 16 66.08 5.19 11.33
N ARG A 17 66.90 6.19 11.70
CA ARG A 17 66.40 7.52 12.07
C ARG A 17 65.75 8.24 10.91
N VAL A 18 66.32 8.11 9.71
CA VAL A 18 65.82 8.73 8.47
C VAL A 18 64.54 8.01 8.00
N LEU A 19 64.54 6.68 8.04
CA LEU A 19 63.36 5.85 7.74
C LEU A 19 62.21 6.12 8.73
N ALA A 20 62.50 6.25 10.03
CA ALA A 20 61.51 6.63 11.03
C ALA A 20 60.96 8.04 10.79
N LEU A 21 61.80 9.00 10.37
CA LEU A 21 61.38 10.35 9.99
C LEU A 21 60.44 10.33 8.77
N TYR A 22 60.81 9.62 7.71
CA TYR A 22 59.95 9.47 6.52
C TYR A 22 58.66 8.72 6.82
N LEU A 23 58.71 7.68 7.64
CA LEU A 23 57.51 6.96 8.09
C LEU A 23 56.61 7.86 8.92
N GLY A 24 57.17 8.68 9.81
CA GLY A 24 56.45 9.67 10.59
C GLY A 24 55.77 10.73 9.71
N ILE A 25 56.50 11.27 8.72
CA ILE A 25 55.95 12.21 7.73
C ILE A 25 54.85 11.54 6.91
N PHE A 26 55.03 10.29 6.49
CA PHE A 26 54.04 9.54 5.74
C PHE A 26 52.76 9.28 6.55
N ILE A 27 52.88 8.88 7.81
CA ILE A 27 51.74 8.71 8.72
C ILE A 27 51.04 10.05 8.94
N LEU A 28 51.79 11.14 9.18
CA LEU A 28 51.23 12.48 9.32
C LEU A 28 50.47 12.91 8.05
N PHE A 29 51.04 12.66 6.88
CA PHE A 29 50.39 12.91 5.60
C PHE A 29 49.09 12.12 5.46
N LEU A 30 49.08 10.82 5.79
CA LEU A 30 47.87 10.00 5.76
C LEU A 30 46.79 10.50 6.74
N VAL A 31 47.18 10.96 7.93
CA VAL A 31 46.26 11.54 8.91
C VAL A 31 45.67 12.86 8.38
N LEU A 32 46.49 13.72 7.79
CA LEU A 32 46.03 14.98 7.20
C LEU A 32 45.08 14.75 6.02
N VAL A 33 45.43 13.85 5.10
CA VAL A 33 44.57 13.47 3.96
C VAL A 33 43.27 12.85 4.46
N GLY A 34 43.35 11.93 5.43
CA GLY A 34 42.17 11.32 6.06
C GLY A 34 41.25 12.36 6.69
N GLY A 35 41.80 13.36 7.39
CA GLY A 35 41.05 14.48 7.95
C GLY A 35 40.35 15.34 6.89
N VAL A 36 41.05 15.67 5.80
CA VAL A 36 40.47 16.43 4.68
C VAL A 36 39.35 15.65 4.00
N VAL A 37 39.56 14.36 3.74
CA VAL A 37 38.54 13.48 3.13
C VAL A 37 37.33 13.38 4.05
N HIS A 38 37.53 13.11 5.34
CA HIS A 38 36.44 13.05 6.32
C HIS A 38 35.64 14.36 6.39
N PHE A 39 36.31 15.51 6.35
CA PHE A 39 35.64 16.81 6.32
C PHE A 39 34.86 17.01 5.02
N LYS A 40 35.44 16.69 3.87
CA LYS A 40 34.79 16.82 2.56
C LYS A 40 33.58 15.91 2.42
N MET A 41 33.61 14.69 2.96
CA MET A 41 32.50 13.73 2.95
C MET A 41 31.23 14.22 3.64
N LYS A 42 31.32 15.22 4.53
CA LYS A 42 30.14 15.85 5.13
C LYS A 42 29.32 16.64 4.12
N ASN A 43 29.93 17.04 3.00
CA ASN A 43 29.27 17.78 1.93
C ASN A 43 28.72 16.81 0.89
N ALA A 44 27.44 16.95 0.55
CA ALA A 44 26.79 16.08 -0.43
C ALA A 44 27.45 16.12 -1.83
N GLU A 45 28.05 17.25 -2.22
CA GLU A 45 28.81 17.40 -3.47
C GLU A 45 30.04 16.50 -3.55
N PHE A 46 30.60 16.07 -2.40
CA PHE A 46 31.67 15.09 -2.43
C PHE A 46 31.17 13.75 -3.00
N CYS A 47 29.94 13.36 -2.65
CA CYS A 47 29.33 12.13 -3.11
C CYS A 47 28.93 12.18 -4.59
N THR A 48 28.62 13.35 -5.14
CA THR A 48 28.31 13.50 -6.59
C THR A 48 29.51 13.27 -7.49
N ASN A 49 30.74 13.30 -6.95
CA ASN A 49 31.92 12.87 -7.71
C ASN A 49 31.85 11.40 -8.15
N CYS A 50 31.00 10.60 -7.51
CA CYS A 50 30.61 9.28 -8.02
C CYS A 50 29.42 9.45 -8.97
N HIS A 51 29.61 9.09 -10.25
CA HIS A 51 28.65 9.29 -11.34
C HIS A 51 27.21 8.73 -11.15
N TYR A 52 26.99 7.83 -10.18
CA TYR A 52 25.69 7.21 -9.93
C TYR A 52 24.94 7.84 -8.73
N MET A 53 25.57 8.74 -7.97
CA MET A 53 24.98 9.31 -6.75
C MET A 53 24.13 10.56 -7.01
N GLU A 54 24.23 11.17 -8.17
CA GLU A 54 23.55 12.43 -8.48
C GLU A 54 22.02 12.38 -8.29
N PRO A 55 21.28 11.35 -8.76
CA PRO A 55 19.85 11.24 -8.48
C PRO A 55 19.56 11.15 -6.98
N TYR A 56 20.36 10.36 -6.23
CA TYR A 56 20.18 10.21 -4.79
C TYR A 56 20.38 11.53 -4.05
N VAL A 57 21.38 12.31 -4.42
CA VAL A 57 21.67 13.62 -3.82
C VAL A 57 20.55 14.61 -4.13
N ARG A 58 20.01 14.62 -5.35
CA ARG A 58 18.87 15.47 -5.71
C ARG A 58 17.62 15.15 -4.88
N HIS A 59 17.22 13.89 -4.79
CA HIS A 59 16.08 13.48 -3.97
C HIS A 59 16.31 13.70 -2.47
N TRP A 60 17.56 13.65 -2.01
CA TRP A 60 17.91 14.04 -0.64
C TRP A 60 17.70 15.54 -0.40
N LYS A 61 18.14 16.41 -1.33
CA LYS A 61 17.93 17.86 -1.27
C LYS A 61 16.45 18.25 -1.24
N GLU A 62 15.59 17.46 -1.89
CA GLU A 62 14.13 17.69 -1.91
C GLU A 62 13.40 17.08 -0.71
N SER A 63 14.07 16.22 0.06
CA SER A 63 13.47 15.51 1.19
C SER A 63 13.45 16.34 2.47
N LYS A 64 12.72 15.85 3.47
CA LYS A 64 12.76 16.39 4.85
C LYS A 64 14.13 16.21 5.54
N HIS A 65 15.05 15.48 4.93
CA HIS A 65 16.39 15.22 5.47
C HIS A 65 17.49 16.06 4.80
N ALA A 66 17.14 17.07 3.99
CA ALA A 66 18.10 17.91 3.26
C ALA A 66 19.14 18.63 4.13
N ASP A 67 18.88 18.80 5.44
CA ASP A 67 19.82 19.39 6.40
C ASP A 67 20.68 18.33 7.14
N VAL A 68 20.48 17.05 6.84
CA VAL A 68 21.20 15.94 7.47
C VAL A 68 22.27 15.41 6.51
N THR A 69 23.54 15.54 6.90
CA THR A 69 24.66 15.05 6.09
C THR A 69 24.58 13.53 5.86
N CYS A 70 24.83 13.06 4.64
CA CYS A 70 24.71 11.65 4.23
C CYS A 70 25.40 10.67 5.20
N VAL A 71 26.60 11.03 5.68
CA VAL A 71 27.44 10.22 6.58
C VAL A 71 26.90 10.05 8.00
N LYS A 72 25.83 10.76 8.39
CA LYS A 72 25.11 10.50 9.65
C LYS A 72 24.29 9.22 9.60
N CYS A 73 23.85 8.82 8.40
CA CYS A 73 23.01 7.64 8.19
C CYS A 73 23.73 6.52 7.44
N HIS A 74 24.58 6.89 6.47
CA HIS A 74 25.36 5.95 5.68
C HIS A 74 26.76 5.79 6.28
N ASP A 75 27.06 4.60 6.80
CA ASP A 75 28.36 4.28 7.36
C ASP A 75 29.43 4.16 6.25
N TYR A 76 30.16 5.25 6.05
CA TYR A 76 31.35 5.31 5.21
C TYR A 76 32.60 5.40 6.08
N GLY A 77 32.94 4.32 6.79
CA GLY A 77 34.24 4.17 7.42
C GLY A 77 35.41 4.32 6.42
N VAL A 78 36.60 4.67 6.92
CA VAL A 78 37.80 4.86 6.10
C VAL A 78 38.11 3.64 5.22
N GLY A 79 37.90 2.42 5.76
CA GLY A 79 38.10 1.17 5.02
C GLY A 79 37.10 0.96 3.88
N SER A 80 35.80 1.24 4.10
CA SER A 80 34.78 1.09 3.06
C SER A 80 34.94 2.12 1.95
N LEU A 81 35.35 3.34 2.29
CA LEU A 81 35.67 4.37 1.32
C LEU A 81 36.91 4.01 0.49
N THR A 82 37.97 3.48 1.14
CA THR A 82 39.17 3.02 0.44
C THR A 82 38.83 1.90 -0.54
N LEU A 83 38.01 0.94 -0.12
CA LEU A 83 37.55 -0.14 -1.00
C LEU A 83 36.68 0.38 -2.15
N ALA A 84 35.81 1.34 -1.90
CA ALA A 84 34.99 1.98 -2.94
C ALA A 84 35.87 2.73 -3.96
N ALA A 85 36.88 3.46 -3.50
CA ALA A 85 37.84 4.16 -4.36
C ALA A 85 38.66 3.19 -5.22
N VAL A 86 39.14 2.08 -4.63
CA VAL A 86 39.83 1.01 -5.37
C VAL A 86 38.91 0.40 -6.42
N ARG A 87 37.68 0.04 -6.05
CA ARG A 87 36.69 -0.52 -7.00
C ARG A 87 36.38 0.44 -8.14
N TYR A 88 36.23 1.73 -7.84
CA TYR A 88 36.05 2.78 -8.85
C TYR A 88 37.25 2.84 -9.82
N TRP A 89 38.47 2.92 -9.29
CA TRP A 89 39.69 3.03 -10.11
C TRP A 89 39.96 1.79 -10.97
N THR A 90 39.69 0.60 -10.44
CA THR A 90 39.80 -0.68 -11.16
C THR A 90 38.62 -0.96 -12.10
N GLY A 91 37.57 -0.13 -12.11
CA GLY A 91 36.34 -0.38 -12.88
C GLY A 91 35.47 -1.53 -12.36
N THR A 92 35.73 -2.06 -11.16
CA THR A 92 35.00 -3.19 -10.55
C THR A 92 33.85 -2.77 -9.63
N PHE A 93 33.38 -1.53 -9.77
CA PHE A 93 32.28 -0.99 -8.97
C PHE A 93 30.92 -1.50 -9.46
N THR A 94 29.94 -1.55 -8.56
CA THR A 94 28.54 -1.81 -8.92
C THR A 94 27.84 -0.50 -9.26
N THR A 95 27.06 -0.50 -10.35
CA THR A 95 26.17 0.62 -10.73
C THR A 95 24.90 0.68 -9.88
N ARG A 96 24.72 -0.30 -8.97
CA ARG A 96 23.62 -0.37 -8.01
C ARG A 96 24.21 -0.32 -6.60
N PRO A 97 24.68 0.86 -6.15
CA PRO A 97 25.14 1.01 -4.77
C PRO A 97 24.00 0.70 -3.81
N LYS A 98 24.33 0.04 -2.69
CA LYS A 98 23.38 -0.26 -1.63
C LYS A 98 23.91 0.31 -0.33
N GLY A 99 23.15 1.25 0.25
CA GLY A 99 23.33 1.64 1.64
C GLY A 99 22.60 0.64 2.54
N ASN A 100 23.28 0.14 3.57
CA ASN A 100 22.61 -0.53 4.70
C ASN A 100 22.52 0.49 5.85
N VAL A 101 21.46 1.31 5.83
CA VAL A 101 21.20 2.26 6.91
C VAL A 101 20.53 1.51 8.04
N ARG A 102 21.18 1.53 9.20
CA ARG A 102 20.67 0.86 10.39
C ARG A 102 19.82 1.79 11.27
N ASP A 103 18.86 1.21 11.99
CA ASP A 103 17.92 1.94 12.85
C ASP A 103 18.64 2.79 13.91
N GLU A 104 19.79 2.35 14.40
CA GLU A 104 20.62 3.13 15.34
C GLU A 104 21.03 4.49 14.78
N SER A 105 21.15 4.60 13.45
CA SER A 105 21.48 5.87 12.79
C SER A 105 20.29 6.82 12.84
N CYS A 106 19.08 6.30 12.61
CA CYS A 106 17.83 7.06 12.72
C CYS A 106 17.56 7.51 14.16
N LEU A 107 17.90 6.64 15.13
CA LEU A 107 17.71 6.84 16.56
C LEU A 107 18.89 7.54 17.25
N SER A 108 19.82 8.06 16.46
CA SER A 108 20.96 8.81 16.98
C SER A 108 20.49 10.11 17.65
N SER A 109 21.28 10.59 18.60
CA SER A 109 20.98 11.81 19.36
C SER A 109 20.71 12.99 18.42
N GLY A 110 19.54 13.62 18.57
CA GLY A 110 19.11 14.76 17.75
C GLY A 110 18.40 14.39 16.44
N CYS A 111 18.06 13.12 16.23
CA CYS A 111 17.26 12.64 15.09
C CYS A 111 15.85 12.18 15.56
N HIS A 112 15.61 10.87 15.69
CA HIS A 112 14.31 10.32 16.10
C HIS A 112 14.36 9.61 17.46
N GLU A 113 13.30 9.73 18.24
CA GLU A 113 13.13 8.98 19.49
C GLU A 113 11.93 8.04 19.40
N LEU A 114 12.14 6.73 19.52
CA LEU A 114 11.08 5.71 19.48
C LEU A 114 9.93 5.96 20.47
N ARG A 115 10.25 6.52 21.64
CA ARG A 115 9.25 6.88 22.65
C ARG A 115 8.28 7.96 22.16
N LEU A 116 8.75 8.90 21.34
CA LEU A 116 7.91 9.94 20.73
C LEU A 116 7.10 9.40 19.53
N LEU A 117 7.46 8.22 19.03
CA LEU A 117 6.80 7.52 17.92
C LEU A 117 5.82 6.43 18.41
N SER A 118 5.65 6.29 19.73
CA SER A 118 4.83 5.26 20.35
C SER A 118 3.35 5.64 20.32
N GLY A 119 2.51 4.75 19.79
CA GLY A 119 1.06 4.90 19.72
C GLY A 119 0.54 5.19 18.30
N LYS A 120 -0.79 5.25 18.19
CA LYS A 120 -1.46 5.47 16.90
C LYS A 120 -1.22 6.90 16.41
N SER A 121 -0.51 7.01 15.31
CA SER A 121 -0.29 8.23 14.53
C SER A 121 -1.21 8.27 13.32
N GLN A 122 -1.60 9.46 12.88
CA GLN A 122 -2.31 9.63 11.62
C GLN A 122 -1.31 9.61 10.48
N PHE A 123 -1.39 8.59 9.61
CA PHE A 123 -0.49 8.46 8.47
C PHE A 123 -1.05 9.19 7.24
N LYS A 124 -2.34 8.99 6.95
CA LYS A 124 -3.09 9.69 5.90
C LYS A 124 -4.50 9.99 6.39
N LYS A 125 -5.27 10.69 5.56
CA LYS A 125 -6.71 10.91 5.83
C LYS A 125 -7.38 9.54 6.03
N ASN A 126 -7.96 9.35 7.21
CA ASN A 126 -8.59 8.09 7.63
C ASN A 126 -7.65 6.87 7.57
N ILE A 127 -6.34 7.04 7.82
CA ILE A 127 -5.42 5.91 8.02
C ILE A 127 -4.60 6.14 9.28
N THR A 128 -4.69 5.19 10.21
CA THR A 128 -3.89 5.18 11.44
C THR A 128 -2.77 4.16 11.37
N PHE A 129 -1.60 4.51 11.88
CA PHE A 129 -0.43 3.65 11.91
C PHE A 129 0.27 3.71 13.28
N ASP A 130 0.77 2.56 13.75
CA ASP A 130 1.47 2.45 15.02
C ASP A 130 2.84 1.77 14.83
N HIS A 131 3.92 2.49 15.15
CA HIS A 131 5.28 1.98 14.99
C HIS A 131 5.60 0.83 15.95
N THR A 132 5.02 0.80 17.16
CA THR A 132 5.38 -0.23 18.16
C THR A 132 4.91 -1.60 17.71
N VAL A 133 3.71 -1.65 17.12
CA VAL A 133 3.13 -2.88 16.54
C VAL A 133 4.03 -3.45 15.44
N HIS A 134 4.68 -2.60 14.65
CA HIS A 134 5.47 -3.00 13.49
C HIS A 134 6.95 -3.25 13.78
N LEU A 135 7.55 -2.53 14.74
CA LEU A 135 9.00 -2.57 14.98
C LEU A 135 9.42 -3.42 16.20
N GLU A 136 8.55 -3.61 17.20
CA GLU A 136 8.92 -4.32 18.43
C GLU A 136 8.87 -5.84 18.26
N LYS A 137 7.97 -6.34 17.41
CA LYS A 137 7.70 -7.77 17.27
C LYS A 137 8.20 -8.29 15.93
N VAL A 138 8.53 -9.57 15.89
CA VAL A 138 8.71 -10.29 14.63
C VAL A 138 7.32 -10.48 14.01
N LEU A 139 7.10 -9.90 12.85
CA LEU A 139 5.86 -9.99 12.10
C LEU A 139 6.09 -10.88 10.89
N ARG A 140 5.27 -11.92 10.73
CA ARG A 140 5.31 -12.86 9.59
C ARG A 140 6.70 -13.44 9.24
N GLY A 141 7.64 -13.48 10.20
CA GLY A 141 8.98 -14.03 10.00
C GLY A 141 10.09 -12.99 9.90
N GLU A 142 9.76 -11.71 9.94
CA GLU A 142 10.72 -10.61 9.82
C GLU A 142 10.66 -9.64 11.00
N LYS A 143 11.81 -9.11 11.40
CA LYS A 143 11.87 -7.92 12.24
C LYS A 143 12.05 -6.71 11.33
N LEU A 144 11.00 -5.89 11.25
CA LEU A 144 11.01 -4.70 10.40
C LEU A 144 11.96 -3.64 10.96
N ARG A 145 12.36 -2.74 10.08
CA ARG A 145 13.27 -1.63 10.33
C ARG A 145 12.65 -0.34 9.81
N CYS A 146 13.22 0.80 10.19
CA CYS A 146 12.81 2.10 9.66
C CYS A 146 12.85 2.05 8.12
N THR A 147 13.93 1.52 7.54
CA THR A 147 14.14 1.40 6.09
C THR A 147 13.26 0.36 5.40
N SER A 148 12.53 -0.47 6.15
CA SER A 148 11.53 -1.37 5.54
C SER A 148 10.36 -0.58 4.95
N CYS A 149 10.00 0.54 5.57
CA CYS A 149 8.92 1.42 5.10
C CYS A 149 9.44 2.77 4.59
N HIS A 150 10.43 3.36 5.27
CA HIS A 150 11.12 4.57 4.85
C HIS A 150 12.26 4.25 3.88
N ASN A 151 11.89 3.87 2.66
CA ASN A 151 12.85 3.52 1.61
C ASN A 151 12.79 4.52 0.45
N GLN A 152 13.85 4.53 -0.35
CA GLN A 152 13.94 5.40 -1.51
C GLN A 152 13.68 4.60 -2.79
N ILE A 153 12.56 4.88 -3.44
CA ILE A 153 12.24 4.36 -4.78
C ILE A 153 12.87 5.30 -5.82
N VAL A 154 14.20 5.25 -5.98
CA VAL A 154 14.91 6.09 -6.97
C VAL A 154 15.25 5.39 -8.27
N GLN A 155 15.05 4.07 -8.35
CA GLN A 155 15.68 3.30 -9.42
C GLN A 155 14.75 2.93 -10.59
N TYR A 156 13.46 3.32 -10.57
CA TYR A 156 12.52 2.88 -11.61
C TYR A 156 11.85 4.03 -12.36
N ASP A 157 11.49 5.14 -11.69
CA ASP A 157 10.78 6.24 -12.32
C ASP A 157 10.86 7.52 -11.44
N GLU A 158 11.39 8.62 -11.98
CA GLU A 158 11.43 9.90 -11.26
C GLU A 158 10.02 10.47 -11.01
N SER A 159 9.05 10.15 -11.88
CA SER A 159 7.65 10.58 -11.74
C SER A 159 6.92 9.89 -10.57
N VAL A 160 7.48 8.78 -10.07
CA VAL A 160 6.93 7.99 -8.96
C VAL A 160 7.80 8.09 -7.69
N SER A 161 8.97 8.72 -7.76
CA SER A 161 9.89 8.79 -6.63
C SER A 161 9.35 9.73 -5.54
N GLN A 162 9.03 9.17 -4.37
CA GLN A 162 8.48 9.95 -3.24
C GLN A 162 9.53 10.72 -2.43
N GLY A 163 10.78 10.80 -2.92
CA GLY A 163 11.89 11.47 -2.25
C GLY A 163 12.71 10.54 -1.35
N HIS A 164 13.87 11.03 -0.88
CA HIS A 164 14.77 10.26 -0.02
C HIS A 164 14.13 9.99 1.35
N MET A 165 14.10 8.71 1.75
CA MET A 165 13.54 8.24 3.04
C MET A 165 12.05 8.54 3.26
N ALA A 166 11.29 8.74 2.18
CA ALA A 166 9.84 8.82 2.26
C ALA A 166 9.23 7.45 2.59
N VAL A 167 8.02 7.46 3.15
CA VAL A 167 7.28 6.24 3.44
C VAL A 167 6.72 5.67 2.13
N ASN A 168 7.09 4.45 1.80
CA ASN A 168 6.56 3.71 0.67
C ASN A 168 5.29 2.94 1.07
N ASP A 169 4.12 3.46 0.71
CA ASP A 169 2.82 2.85 1.02
C ASP A 169 2.69 1.40 0.54
N LYS A 170 3.36 1.06 -0.57
CA LYS A 170 3.27 -0.29 -1.15
C LYS A 170 3.80 -1.34 -0.16
N ALA A 171 4.72 -0.99 0.73
CA ALA A 171 5.26 -1.90 1.74
C ALA A 171 4.14 -2.46 2.65
N CYS A 172 3.16 -1.61 2.99
CA CYS A 172 1.97 -2.04 3.73
C CYS A 172 1.20 -3.10 2.94
N PHE A 173 1.02 -2.87 1.63
CA PHE A 173 0.17 -3.73 0.80
C PHE A 173 0.75 -5.12 0.61
N VAL A 174 2.07 -5.23 0.41
CA VAL A 174 2.75 -6.53 0.31
C VAL A 174 2.52 -7.36 1.57
N CYS A 175 2.61 -6.78 2.76
CA CYS A 175 2.44 -7.54 3.99
C CYS A 175 0.97 -7.84 4.33
N HIS A 176 0.04 -6.91 4.07
CA HIS A 176 -1.35 -7.04 4.52
C HIS A 176 -2.31 -7.62 3.47
N PHE A 177 -1.92 -7.66 2.18
CA PHE A 177 -2.75 -8.20 1.10
C PHE A 177 -2.17 -9.43 0.40
N LYS A 178 -0.85 -9.65 0.43
CA LYS A 178 -0.28 -10.87 -0.14
C LYS A 178 -0.81 -12.08 0.63
N ASP A 179 -1.44 -13.00 -0.10
CA ASP A 179 -2.11 -14.20 0.41
C ASP A 179 -3.44 -13.92 1.15
N ALA A 180 -3.98 -12.69 1.07
CA ALA A 180 -5.32 -12.38 1.53
C ALA A 180 -6.39 -12.79 0.50
N GLY A 181 -7.60 -13.10 0.96
CA GLY A 181 -8.74 -13.33 0.07
C GLY A 181 -9.14 -12.09 -0.73
N GLN A 182 -9.86 -12.30 -1.83
CA GLN A 182 -10.35 -11.19 -2.64
C GLN A 182 -11.32 -10.30 -1.82
N GLY A 183 -11.08 -8.99 -1.78
CA GLY A 183 -11.88 -8.07 -0.96
C GLY A 183 -11.49 -8.06 0.52
N GLU A 184 -10.44 -8.80 0.92
CA GLU A 184 -10.01 -8.94 2.31
C GLU A 184 -8.61 -8.37 2.54
N ALA A 185 -8.34 -8.05 3.81
CA ALA A 185 -7.00 -7.75 4.31
C ALA A 185 -6.71 -8.69 5.49
N ILE A 186 -5.46 -9.15 5.63
CA ILE A 186 -5.07 -10.11 6.68
C ILE A 186 -5.43 -9.62 8.08
N THR A 187 -5.32 -8.32 8.32
CA THR A 187 -5.59 -7.69 9.61
C THR A 187 -6.96 -7.01 9.69
N GLY A 188 -7.81 -7.16 8.67
CA GLY A 188 -9.06 -6.41 8.53
C GLY A 188 -8.86 -4.99 7.99
N CYS A 189 -9.92 -4.44 7.40
CA CYS A 189 -9.89 -3.10 6.77
C CYS A 189 -9.82 -1.97 7.79
N ASP A 190 -10.48 -2.15 8.94
CA ASP A 190 -10.60 -1.19 10.04
C ASP A 190 -9.29 -1.02 10.82
N ALA A 191 -8.37 -1.99 10.75
CA ALA A 191 -7.04 -1.87 11.36
C ALA A 191 -6.27 -0.66 10.82
N CYS A 192 -6.42 -0.37 9.53
CA CYS A 192 -5.84 0.82 8.89
C CYS A 192 -6.85 1.96 8.83
N HIS A 193 -8.07 1.71 8.34
CA HIS A 193 -9.03 2.77 7.99
C HIS A 193 -9.94 3.26 9.13
N GLY A 194 -10.02 2.50 10.22
CA GLY A 194 -11.11 2.62 11.18
C GLY A 194 -12.48 2.34 10.55
N MET A 195 -13.54 2.46 11.34
CA MET A 195 -14.90 2.31 10.84
C MET A 195 -15.34 3.58 10.10
N PRO A 196 -15.94 3.49 8.90
CA PRO A 196 -16.51 4.64 8.21
C PRO A 196 -17.57 5.33 9.08
N LYS A 197 -17.40 6.62 9.36
CA LYS A 197 -18.34 7.43 10.17
C LYS A 197 -19.14 8.44 9.37
N THR A 198 -18.75 8.66 8.12
CA THR A 198 -19.33 9.68 7.25
C THR A 198 -20.12 9.03 6.14
N THR A 199 -21.28 9.59 5.83
CA THR A 199 -21.98 9.32 4.58
C THR A 199 -21.08 9.69 3.42
N VAL A 200 -20.85 8.75 2.51
CA VAL A 200 -20.02 8.97 1.32
C VAL A 200 -20.91 9.20 0.11
N GLU A 201 -20.44 9.96 -0.87
CA GLU A 201 -21.11 10.06 -2.16
C GLU A 201 -20.44 9.15 -3.18
N HIS A 202 -21.21 8.27 -3.82
CA HIS A 202 -20.73 7.40 -4.88
C HIS A 202 -21.77 7.32 -6.00
N ALA A 203 -21.34 7.54 -7.25
CA ALA A 203 -22.22 7.59 -8.42
C ALA A 203 -23.43 8.54 -8.28
N GLY A 204 -23.28 9.65 -7.55
CA GLY A 204 -24.35 10.62 -7.27
C GLY A 204 -25.30 10.23 -6.13
N PHE A 205 -24.98 9.18 -5.36
CA PHE A 205 -25.77 8.71 -4.23
C PHE A 205 -25.03 8.90 -2.92
N LYS A 206 -25.76 9.38 -1.91
CA LYS A 206 -25.30 9.37 -0.52
C LYS A 206 -25.50 7.96 0.06
N PHE A 207 -24.42 7.37 0.55
CA PHE A 207 -24.39 6.05 1.17
C PHE A 207 -23.89 6.15 2.61
N ASP A 208 -24.73 5.73 3.56
CA ASP A 208 -24.36 5.64 4.97
C ASP A 208 -24.00 4.20 5.32
N HIS A 209 -22.81 4.01 5.90
CA HIS A 209 -22.32 2.69 6.29
C HIS A 209 -22.92 2.23 7.62
N ALA A 210 -23.41 3.15 8.47
CA ALA A 210 -23.79 2.84 9.86
C ALA A 210 -24.83 1.70 9.99
N PRO A 211 -25.91 1.63 9.17
CA PRO A 211 -26.87 0.53 9.25
C PRO A 211 -26.24 -0.84 8.91
N TYR A 212 -25.40 -0.89 7.88
CA TYR A 212 -24.76 -2.12 7.41
C TYR A 212 -23.71 -2.64 8.41
N LEU A 213 -22.97 -1.72 9.03
CA LEU A 213 -22.03 -2.07 10.10
C LEU A 213 -22.75 -2.63 11.33
N LYS A 214 -23.94 -2.10 11.69
CA LYS A 214 -24.78 -2.65 12.79
C LYS A 214 -25.29 -4.06 12.47
N LEU A 215 -25.52 -4.36 11.20
CA LEU A 215 -25.93 -5.68 10.71
C LEU A 215 -24.74 -6.62 10.47
N ASN A 216 -23.52 -6.20 10.81
CA ASN A 216 -22.29 -6.96 10.64
C ASN A 216 -22.03 -7.40 9.18
N VAL A 217 -22.45 -6.59 8.21
CA VAL A 217 -22.16 -6.80 6.78
C VAL A 217 -20.67 -6.62 6.56
N GLN A 218 -20.00 -7.62 5.99
CA GLN A 218 -18.57 -7.57 5.74
C GLN A 218 -18.24 -6.60 4.60
N CYS A 219 -17.11 -5.90 4.69
CA CYS A 219 -16.68 -4.94 3.68
C CYS A 219 -16.60 -5.57 2.27
N LYS A 220 -16.12 -6.81 2.18
CA LYS A 220 -15.95 -7.55 0.90
C LYS A 220 -17.24 -7.81 0.14
N GLU A 221 -18.39 -7.77 0.82
CA GLU A 221 -19.71 -7.92 0.19
C GLU A 221 -20.02 -6.73 -0.73
N CYS A 222 -19.44 -5.57 -0.45
CA CYS A 222 -19.56 -4.40 -1.31
C CYS A 222 -18.25 -4.09 -2.05
N HIS A 223 -17.10 -4.21 -1.39
CA HIS A 223 -15.77 -3.93 -1.92
C HIS A 223 -15.12 -5.19 -2.49
N THR A 224 -15.67 -5.66 -3.62
CA THR A 224 -15.33 -6.97 -4.22
C THR A 224 -13.95 -7.02 -4.87
N LYS A 225 -13.36 -5.88 -5.25
CA LYS A 225 -11.95 -5.82 -5.71
C LYS A 225 -11.26 -4.57 -5.19
N ILE A 226 -10.43 -4.79 -4.17
CA ILE A 226 -9.69 -3.71 -3.50
C ILE A 226 -8.19 -3.69 -3.82
N VAL A 227 -7.71 -4.69 -4.57
CA VAL A 227 -6.29 -4.86 -4.88
C VAL A 227 -6.10 -5.22 -6.36
N LYS A 228 -5.02 -4.72 -6.95
CA LYS A 228 -4.45 -5.20 -8.21
C LYS A 228 -3.00 -5.64 -7.96
N GLY A 229 -2.58 -6.73 -8.59
CA GLY A 229 -1.30 -7.37 -8.30
C GLY A 229 -1.39 -8.39 -7.17
N ASP A 230 -0.33 -9.18 -7.01
CA ASP A 230 -0.32 -10.36 -6.12
C ASP A 230 0.85 -10.37 -5.13
N GLY A 231 1.82 -9.46 -5.26
CA GLY A 231 3.03 -9.48 -4.44
C GLY A 231 3.83 -10.78 -4.55
N ALA A 232 3.70 -11.52 -5.65
CA ALA A 232 4.47 -12.71 -5.91
C ALA A 232 5.98 -12.42 -5.91
N VAL A 233 6.78 -13.47 -5.69
CA VAL A 233 8.25 -13.41 -5.77
C VAL A 233 8.70 -14.24 -6.98
N PRO A 234 8.74 -13.65 -8.19
CA PRO A 234 9.29 -14.32 -9.36
C PRO A 234 10.74 -14.75 -9.14
N GLU A 235 11.11 -15.95 -9.59
CA GLU A 235 12.49 -16.44 -9.48
C GLU A 235 13.52 -15.52 -10.15
N SER A 236 13.10 -14.81 -11.20
CA SER A 236 13.93 -13.85 -11.92
C SER A 236 14.46 -12.73 -11.03
N LYS A 237 13.72 -12.35 -9.98
CA LYS A 237 14.15 -11.32 -9.03
C LYS A 237 15.33 -11.78 -8.18
N CYS A 238 15.42 -13.07 -7.87
CA CYS A 238 16.56 -13.66 -7.17
C CYS A 238 17.86 -13.52 -7.99
N TYR A 239 17.76 -13.65 -9.32
CA TYR A 239 18.89 -13.57 -10.24
C TYR A 239 19.48 -12.16 -10.40
N SER A 240 18.83 -11.14 -9.83
CA SER A 240 19.41 -9.79 -9.76
C SER A 240 20.68 -9.74 -8.90
N CYS A 241 20.84 -10.68 -7.96
CA CYS A 241 21.97 -10.76 -7.04
C CYS A 241 22.60 -12.16 -6.96
N HIS A 242 21.82 -13.23 -7.10
CA HIS A 242 22.28 -14.61 -6.97
C HIS A 242 22.45 -15.29 -8.33
N VAL A 243 23.59 -15.93 -8.56
CA VAL A 243 23.73 -16.85 -9.70
C VAL A 243 23.07 -18.19 -9.31
N GLU A 244 22.32 -18.78 -10.25
CA GLU A 244 21.44 -19.93 -10.07
C GLU A 244 22.05 -21.11 -9.29
N ARG A 245 23.34 -21.38 -9.48
CA ARG A 245 24.09 -22.48 -8.84
C ARG A 245 24.33 -22.31 -7.33
N SER A 246 23.90 -21.21 -6.72
CA SER A 246 24.20 -20.87 -5.31
C SER A 246 23.00 -20.96 -4.37
N ARG A 247 21.81 -21.34 -4.86
CA ARG A 247 20.61 -21.40 -4.03
C ARG A 247 20.64 -22.63 -3.12
N LYS A 248 20.49 -22.40 -1.81
CA LYS A 248 20.14 -23.43 -0.83
C LYS A 248 18.65 -23.34 -0.56
N ASP A 249 18.04 -24.47 -0.20
CA ASP A 249 16.68 -24.46 0.32
C ASP A 249 16.67 -23.71 1.65
N VAL A 250 15.93 -22.61 1.68
CA VAL A 250 15.78 -21.72 2.84
C VAL A 250 14.30 -21.42 3.02
N THR A 251 13.87 -21.32 4.28
CA THR A 251 12.49 -20.98 4.57
C THR A 251 12.22 -19.50 4.30
N ARG A 252 10.95 -19.12 4.20
CA ARG A 252 10.52 -17.72 4.03
C ARG A 252 11.06 -16.82 5.14
N GLU A 253 11.04 -17.31 6.37
CA GLU A 253 11.52 -16.61 7.56
C GLU A 253 13.03 -16.37 7.49
N GLN A 254 13.80 -17.38 7.05
CA GLN A 254 15.24 -17.25 6.84
C GLN A 254 15.56 -16.24 5.73
N LEU A 255 14.79 -16.26 4.64
CA LEU A 255 14.94 -15.29 3.57
C LEU A 255 14.75 -13.86 4.08
N HIS A 256 13.67 -13.58 4.81
CA HIS A 256 13.45 -12.22 5.32
C HIS A 256 14.43 -11.82 6.42
N ALA A 257 14.85 -12.74 7.30
CA ALA A 257 15.87 -12.46 8.30
C ALA A 257 17.18 -12.00 7.63
N ILE A 258 17.68 -12.78 6.68
CA ILE A 258 18.94 -12.46 5.98
C ILE A 258 18.78 -11.18 5.14
N HIS A 259 17.74 -11.10 4.32
CA HIS A 259 17.67 -10.04 3.30
C HIS A 259 17.08 -8.74 3.86
N VAL A 260 15.96 -8.81 4.57
CA VAL A 260 15.23 -7.62 5.05
C VAL A 260 15.78 -7.17 6.41
N THR A 261 15.88 -8.07 7.39
CA THR A 261 16.28 -7.72 8.76
C THR A 261 17.76 -7.35 8.84
N ASP A 262 18.66 -8.24 8.41
CA ASP A 262 20.10 -8.00 8.60
C ASP A 262 20.67 -7.04 7.55
N ASN A 263 20.14 -7.12 6.33
CA ASN A 263 20.71 -6.45 5.18
C ASN A 263 19.87 -5.27 4.66
N GLY A 264 18.66 -5.02 5.17
CA GLY A 264 17.83 -3.89 4.75
C GLY A 264 17.50 -3.88 3.25
N ILE A 265 17.27 -5.06 2.66
CA ILE A 265 16.85 -5.17 1.26
C ILE A 265 15.38 -4.77 1.15
N ASP A 266 15.11 -3.82 0.26
CA ASP A 266 13.76 -3.35 -0.05
C ASP A 266 12.87 -4.48 -0.57
N CYS A 267 11.61 -4.50 -0.13
CA CYS A 267 10.64 -5.56 -0.43
C CYS A 267 10.47 -5.77 -1.93
N PHE A 268 10.47 -4.71 -2.73
CA PHE A 268 10.19 -4.74 -4.17
C PHE A 268 11.38 -5.22 -5.00
N ARG A 269 12.53 -5.45 -4.37
CA ARG A 269 13.62 -6.22 -4.98
C ARG A 269 13.23 -7.68 -5.18
N CYS A 270 12.32 -8.21 -4.37
CA CYS A 270 11.85 -9.58 -4.41
C CYS A 270 10.36 -9.70 -4.76
N HIS A 271 9.50 -8.84 -4.21
CA HIS A 271 8.06 -8.87 -4.44
C HIS A 271 7.65 -8.05 -5.66
N SER A 272 6.65 -8.52 -6.42
CA SER A 272 5.90 -7.70 -7.38
C SER A 272 5.08 -6.62 -6.66
N ASP A 273 4.66 -5.62 -7.40
CA ASP A 273 3.86 -4.53 -6.85
C ASP A 273 2.43 -4.99 -6.54
N ILE A 274 1.88 -4.42 -5.47
CA ILE A 274 0.46 -4.48 -5.14
C ILE A 274 -0.06 -3.04 -5.12
N GLU A 275 -1.12 -2.78 -5.87
CA GLU A 275 -1.89 -1.55 -5.78
C GLU A 275 -3.14 -1.79 -4.94
N HIS A 276 -3.45 -0.85 -4.05
CA HIS A 276 -4.65 -0.88 -3.24
C HIS A 276 -5.53 0.33 -3.56
N GLY A 277 -6.83 0.08 -3.73
CA GLY A 277 -7.83 1.10 -4.03
C GLY A 277 -9.18 0.45 -4.32
N ASN A 278 -10.25 1.25 -4.42
CA ASN A 278 -11.56 0.72 -4.80
C ASN A 278 -11.63 0.51 -6.31
N PHE A 279 -11.25 -0.68 -6.79
CA PHE A 279 -11.22 -1.00 -8.22
C PHE A 279 -12.53 -1.58 -8.73
N GLN A 280 -13.27 -2.29 -7.89
CA GLN A 280 -14.59 -2.81 -8.21
C GLN A 280 -15.43 -2.93 -6.95
N MET A 281 -16.72 -2.63 -7.09
CA MET A 281 -17.73 -2.87 -6.07
C MET A 281 -18.85 -3.76 -6.64
N VAL A 282 -19.72 -4.26 -5.76
CA VAL A 282 -20.87 -5.07 -6.15
C VAL A 282 -21.76 -4.34 -7.17
N SER A 283 -22.19 -5.07 -8.21
CA SER A 283 -22.89 -4.54 -9.39
C SER A 283 -24.30 -4.04 -9.13
N SER A 284 -24.88 -4.31 -7.96
CA SER A 284 -26.17 -3.71 -7.54
C SER A 284 -26.09 -2.17 -7.46
N LEU A 285 -24.88 -1.61 -7.43
CA LEU A 285 -24.61 -0.18 -7.50
C LEU A 285 -24.15 0.33 -8.87
N ASP A 286 -23.73 -0.57 -9.77
CA ASP A 286 -23.22 -0.28 -11.12
C ASP A 286 -24.30 -0.56 -12.17
N ILE A 287 -25.30 0.32 -12.24
CA ILE A 287 -25.89 0.59 -13.55
C ILE A 287 -24.90 1.56 -14.19
N GLN A 288 -24.06 1.04 -15.11
CA GLN A 288 -23.15 1.87 -15.89
C GLN A 288 -23.97 2.99 -16.51
N CYS A 289 -23.60 4.23 -16.20
CA CYS A 289 -24.37 5.43 -16.53
C CYS A 289 -24.56 5.58 -18.05
N GLU A 290 -23.67 4.92 -18.80
CA GLU A 290 -23.59 4.85 -20.25
C GLU A 290 -24.74 4.06 -20.89
N ASP A 291 -25.43 3.20 -20.13
CA ASP A 291 -26.54 2.39 -20.66
C ASP A 291 -27.91 3.10 -20.56
N CYS A 292 -28.06 4.09 -19.68
CA CYS A 292 -29.36 4.69 -19.36
C CYS A 292 -29.21 6.11 -18.77
N HIS A 293 -29.04 7.13 -19.63
CA HIS A 293 -29.13 8.54 -19.23
C HIS A 293 -30.54 8.93 -18.75
N VAL A 294 -30.92 8.69 -17.49
CA VAL A 294 -31.92 9.54 -16.82
C VAL A 294 -31.87 9.41 -15.29
N ARG A 295 -32.01 10.54 -14.61
CA ARG A 295 -32.32 10.68 -13.16
C ARG A 295 -33.61 9.94 -12.70
N GLN A 296 -34.21 9.10 -13.54
CA GLN A 296 -35.47 8.37 -13.29
C GLN A 296 -35.29 7.13 -12.42
N HIS A 297 -34.08 6.55 -12.33
CA HIS A 297 -33.86 5.30 -11.57
C HIS A 297 -33.49 5.50 -10.10
N ASN A 298 -33.43 6.74 -9.61
CA ASN A 298 -33.08 7.01 -8.20
C ASN A 298 -34.10 6.42 -7.21
N GLY A 299 -35.40 6.52 -7.50
CA GLY A 299 -36.46 6.00 -6.64
C GLY A 299 -36.45 4.47 -6.50
N PRO A 300 -36.53 3.70 -7.60
CA PRO A 300 -36.47 2.24 -7.54
C PRO A 300 -35.18 1.70 -6.91
N ARG A 301 -34.04 2.35 -7.17
CA ARG A 301 -32.74 1.97 -6.57
C ARG A 301 -32.73 2.21 -5.06
N GLN A 302 -33.18 3.38 -4.62
CA GLN A 302 -33.30 3.71 -3.19
C GLN A 302 -34.26 2.75 -2.47
N LEU A 303 -35.40 2.44 -3.08
CA LEU A 303 -36.34 1.45 -2.57
C LEU A 303 -35.71 0.05 -2.46
N TYR A 304 -34.99 -0.39 -3.49
CA TYR A 304 -34.35 -1.71 -3.52
C TYR A 304 -33.23 -1.85 -2.47
N MET A 305 -32.47 -0.76 -2.28
CA MET A 305 -31.45 -0.60 -1.25
C MET A 305 -32.04 -0.36 0.15
N GLY A 306 -33.32 -0.04 0.24
CA GLY A 306 -34.01 0.26 1.49
C GLY A 306 -33.65 1.60 2.12
N ILE A 307 -33.17 2.57 1.33
CA ILE A 307 -32.70 3.89 1.79
C ILE A 307 -33.62 5.01 1.28
N GLY A 308 -33.52 6.21 1.86
CA GLY A 308 -34.18 7.42 1.35
C GLY A 308 -35.55 7.74 1.96
N GLY A 309 -36.01 6.93 2.93
CA GLY A 309 -37.15 7.29 3.77
C GLY A 309 -36.77 8.39 4.77
N ARG A 310 -37.66 9.38 4.95
CA ARG A 310 -37.35 10.59 5.74
C ARG A 310 -37.24 10.33 7.25
N ASP A 311 -38.00 9.34 7.75
CA ASP A 311 -38.14 9.02 9.17
C ASP A 311 -38.16 7.50 9.44
N THR A 312 -37.69 6.69 8.51
CA THR A 312 -37.62 5.23 8.64
C THR A 312 -36.19 4.76 8.76
N LEU A 313 -35.95 3.72 9.59
CA LEU A 313 -34.69 2.98 9.55
C LEU A 313 -34.47 2.41 8.14
N ASP A 314 -33.23 2.47 7.67
CA ASP A 314 -32.87 1.85 6.40
C ASP A 314 -33.13 0.34 6.48
N MET A 315 -33.92 -0.17 5.52
CA MET A 315 -34.38 -1.56 5.48
C MET A 315 -34.12 -2.17 4.10
N PRO A 316 -32.87 -2.61 3.82
CA PRO A 316 -32.52 -3.19 2.54
C PRO A 316 -33.37 -4.43 2.24
N SER A 317 -33.72 -4.62 0.97
CA SER A 317 -34.40 -5.86 0.55
C SER A 317 -33.49 -7.08 0.71
N ALA A 318 -34.07 -8.25 0.95
CA ALA A 318 -33.30 -9.50 1.04
C ALA A 318 -32.53 -9.79 -0.26
N MET A 319 -33.06 -9.41 -1.42
CA MET A 319 -32.41 -9.57 -2.72
C MET A 319 -31.21 -8.62 -2.89
N PHE A 320 -31.32 -7.39 -2.38
CA PHE A 320 -30.18 -6.47 -2.34
C PHE A 320 -29.07 -6.99 -1.41
N ALA A 321 -29.44 -7.48 -0.23
CA ALA A 321 -28.49 -8.09 0.71
C ALA A 321 -27.81 -9.34 0.13
N ALA A 322 -28.52 -10.10 -0.72
CA ALA A 322 -27.98 -11.22 -1.47
C ALA A 322 -27.24 -10.81 -2.77
N GLN A 323 -26.96 -9.51 -2.95
CA GLN A 323 -26.21 -8.96 -4.08
C GLN A 323 -26.85 -9.17 -5.47
N VAL A 324 -28.16 -9.41 -5.53
CA VAL A 324 -28.87 -9.57 -6.80
C VAL A 324 -28.89 -8.24 -7.54
N SER A 325 -28.34 -8.20 -8.76
CA SER A 325 -28.31 -7.01 -9.61
C SER A 325 -29.68 -6.73 -10.24
N CYS A 326 -29.86 -5.53 -10.78
CA CYS A 326 -31.10 -5.15 -11.48
C CYS A 326 -31.38 -6.10 -12.68
N THR A 327 -30.34 -6.53 -13.39
CA THR A 327 -30.45 -7.47 -14.51
C THR A 327 -30.81 -8.89 -14.09
N GLY A 328 -30.71 -9.24 -12.80
CA GLY A 328 -31.19 -10.51 -12.27
C GLY A 328 -32.72 -10.64 -12.28
N CYS A 329 -33.43 -9.51 -12.18
CA CYS A 329 -34.90 -9.47 -12.33
C CYS A 329 -35.35 -8.90 -13.68
N HIS A 330 -34.57 -8.00 -14.26
CA HIS A 330 -34.82 -7.40 -15.58
C HIS A 330 -34.08 -8.17 -16.68
N THR A 331 -34.38 -9.46 -16.81
CA THR A 331 -33.75 -10.35 -17.81
C THR A 331 -34.45 -10.28 -19.17
N HIS A 332 -33.69 -10.43 -20.26
CA HIS A 332 -34.25 -10.86 -21.55
C HIS A 332 -34.07 -12.36 -21.70
N LEU A 333 -35.16 -13.11 -21.76
CA LEU A 333 -35.13 -14.53 -22.08
C LEU A 333 -35.54 -14.71 -23.55
N THR A 334 -34.79 -15.49 -24.33
CA THR A 334 -35.26 -15.99 -25.62
C THR A 334 -36.52 -16.85 -25.44
N PRO A 335 -37.30 -17.14 -26.49
CA PRO A 335 -38.41 -18.11 -26.41
C PRO A 335 -37.99 -19.50 -25.90
N GLN A 336 -36.69 -19.80 -25.92
CA GLN A 336 -36.06 -21.03 -25.44
C GLN A 336 -35.46 -20.89 -24.02
N GLY A 337 -35.59 -19.74 -23.36
CA GLY A 337 -35.17 -19.50 -21.98
C GLY A 337 -33.73 -19.00 -21.81
N GLU A 338 -33.05 -18.59 -22.88
CA GLU A 338 -31.66 -18.12 -22.78
C GLU A 338 -31.54 -16.62 -22.51
N PRO A 339 -30.63 -16.16 -21.63
CA PRO A 339 -30.41 -14.74 -21.37
C PRO A 339 -29.81 -14.01 -22.59
N LEU A 340 -30.54 -13.07 -23.20
CA LEU A 340 -29.97 -12.15 -24.19
C LEU A 340 -29.27 -11.00 -23.46
N ALA A 341 -27.95 -11.08 -23.38
CA ALA A 341 -27.13 -9.94 -22.98
C ALA A 341 -27.30 -8.82 -24.03
N HIS A 342 -27.58 -7.60 -23.58
CA HIS A 342 -27.51 -6.33 -24.36
C HIS A 342 -28.79 -5.77 -24.99
N GLN A 343 -29.97 -6.22 -24.58
CA GLN A 343 -31.17 -5.39 -24.71
C GLN A 343 -31.68 -5.09 -23.30
N ALA A 344 -32.32 -3.95 -23.04
CA ALA A 344 -32.89 -3.63 -21.72
C ALA A 344 -34.41 -3.55 -21.86
N LYS A 345 -35.14 -4.48 -21.24
CA LYS A 345 -36.60 -4.41 -21.12
C LYS A 345 -36.89 -3.77 -19.77
N LYS A 346 -37.75 -2.75 -19.78
CA LYS A 346 -38.13 -2.00 -18.56
C LYS A 346 -38.97 -2.84 -17.59
N GLU A 347 -39.42 -4.02 -18.01
CA GLU A 347 -40.32 -4.89 -17.24
C GLU A 347 -39.53 -6.06 -16.66
N ALA A 348 -39.66 -6.27 -15.35
CA ALA A 348 -39.20 -7.48 -14.69
C ALA A 348 -40.13 -8.64 -15.10
N GLN A 349 -39.56 -9.81 -15.42
CA GLN A 349 -40.34 -10.98 -15.83
C GLN A 349 -40.53 -11.91 -14.64
N ARG A 350 -41.74 -12.46 -14.46
CA ARG A 350 -42.00 -13.51 -13.44
C ARG A 350 -41.07 -14.70 -13.56
N ALA A 351 -40.72 -15.04 -14.80
CA ALA A 351 -39.79 -16.12 -15.13
C ALA A 351 -38.37 -15.90 -14.55
N SER A 352 -37.95 -14.64 -14.32
CA SER A 352 -36.64 -14.33 -13.74
C SER A 352 -36.52 -14.86 -12.31
N CYS A 353 -37.62 -14.86 -11.54
CA CYS A 353 -37.64 -15.35 -10.16
C CYS A 353 -37.31 -16.85 -10.08
N VAL A 354 -37.93 -17.64 -10.96
CA VAL A 354 -37.78 -19.12 -10.99
C VAL A 354 -36.49 -19.59 -11.66
N THR A 355 -35.67 -18.66 -12.14
CA THR A 355 -34.32 -18.97 -12.65
C THR A 355 -33.35 -19.25 -11.50
N CYS A 356 -33.54 -18.59 -10.34
CA CYS A 356 -32.71 -18.77 -9.15
C CYS A 356 -33.45 -19.45 -7.99
N HIS A 357 -34.78 -19.39 -7.98
CA HIS A 357 -35.62 -20.01 -6.96
C HIS A 357 -36.45 -21.17 -7.53
N GLY A 358 -36.92 -22.07 -6.67
CA GLY A 358 -37.71 -23.23 -7.09
C GLY A 358 -39.07 -22.87 -7.70
N GLU A 359 -39.74 -23.88 -8.25
CA GLU A 359 -41.07 -23.72 -8.85
C GLU A 359 -42.05 -23.01 -7.90
N LYS A 360 -42.93 -22.18 -8.49
CA LYS A 360 -43.96 -21.37 -7.80
C LYS A 360 -43.45 -20.19 -6.97
N TYR A 361 -42.14 -19.91 -6.94
CA TYR A 361 -41.61 -18.74 -6.24
C TYR A 361 -42.10 -17.42 -6.85
N ASP A 362 -42.44 -17.42 -8.14
CA ASP A 362 -43.02 -16.30 -8.86
C ASP A 362 -44.41 -15.90 -8.36
N LEU A 363 -45.14 -16.78 -7.64
CA LEU A 363 -46.44 -16.45 -7.03
C LEU A 363 -46.34 -15.36 -5.97
N MET A 364 -45.17 -15.18 -5.35
CA MET A 364 -44.95 -14.09 -4.39
C MET A 364 -45.14 -12.71 -5.05
N PHE A 365 -44.92 -12.61 -6.36
CA PHE A 365 -45.12 -11.38 -7.10
C PHE A 365 -46.58 -10.90 -7.08
N ASP A 366 -47.55 -11.83 -7.05
CA ASP A 366 -48.97 -11.50 -6.92
C ASP A 366 -49.27 -10.83 -5.58
N ASN A 367 -48.75 -11.41 -4.49
CA ASN A 367 -48.92 -10.87 -3.15
C ASN A 367 -48.34 -9.45 -3.04
N TRP A 368 -47.18 -9.20 -3.65
CA TRP A 368 -46.57 -7.87 -3.68
C TRP A 368 -47.38 -6.86 -4.50
N LEU A 369 -47.90 -7.26 -5.66
CA LEU A 369 -48.76 -6.40 -6.48
C LEU A 369 -50.08 -6.06 -5.77
N GLU A 370 -50.72 -7.03 -5.13
CA GLU A 370 -51.96 -6.80 -4.39
C GLU A 370 -51.72 -5.95 -3.14
N GLY A 371 -50.68 -6.27 -2.37
CA GLY A 371 -50.28 -5.51 -1.19
C GLY A 371 -49.92 -4.06 -1.53
N SER A 372 -49.13 -3.82 -2.58
CA SER A 372 -48.76 -2.46 -3.00
C SER A 372 -49.96 -1.64 -3.47
N LYS A 373 -50.90 -2.23 -4.22
CA LYS A 373 -52.16 -1.57 -4.59
C LYS A 373 -52.96 -1.14 -3.36
N LYS A 374 -53.05 -2.02 -2.36
CA LYS A 374 -53.75 -1.72 -1.10
C LYS A 374 -53.08 -0.58 -0.33
N VAL A 375 -51.76 -0.65 -0.14
CA VAL A 375 -50.99 0.40 0.54
C VAL A 375 -51.12 1.75 -0.18
N LEU A 376 -51.06 1.77 -1.52
CA LEU A 376 -51.23 2.99 -2.30
C LEU A 376 -52.64 3.57 -2.18
N ALA A 377 -53.68 2.74 -2.14
CA ALA A 377 -55.06 3.17 -1.93
C ALA A 377 -55.28 3.76 -0.52
N ASP A 378 -54.74 3.11 0.50
CA ASP A 378 -54.79 3.58 1.89
C ASP A 378 -54.06 4.92 2.03
N TYR A 379 -52.87 5.04 1.44
CA TYR A 379 -52.08 6.27 1.46
C TYR A 379 -52.74 7.42 0.69
N ALA A 380 -53.37 7.14 -0.46
CA ALA A 380 -54.14 8.13 -1.21
C ALA A 380 -55.33 8.66 -0.38
N THR A 381 -56.03 7.76 0.32
CA THR A 381 -57.13 8.12 1.23
C THR A 381 -56.65 9.00 2.37
N TYR A 382 -55.53 8.63 3.00
CA TYR A 382 -54.89 9.43 4.06
C TYR A 382 -54.49 10.83 3.58
N LEU A 383 -53.80 10.92 2.44
CA LEU A 383 -53.42 12.20 1.85
C LEU A 383 -54.63 13.07 1.50
N GLY A 384 -55.72 12.45 1.04
CA GLY A 384 -57.00 13.11 0.82
C GLY A 384 -57.52 13.76 2.10
N ALA A 385 -57.63 13.00 3.19
CA ALA A 385 -58.09 13.49 4.49
C ALA A 385 -57.20 14.59 5.08
N VAL A 386 -55.87 14.46 4.97
CA VAL A 386 -54.92 15.50 5.41
C VAL A 386 -55.11 16.79 4.61
N LYS A 387 -55.31 16.71 3.29
CA LYS A 387 -55.54 17.89 2.44
C LYS A 387 -56.83 18.61 2.79
N THR A 388 -57.94 17.91 3.02
CA THR A 388 -59.22 18.54 3.44
C THR A 388 -59.07 19.22 4.80
N THR A 389 -58.40 18.57 5.75
CA THR A 389 -58.17 19.11 7.10
C THR A 389 -57.25 20.34 7.07
N ALA A 390 -56.19 20.32 6.27
CA ALA A 390 -55.28 21.45 6.08
C ALA A 390 -55.93 22.63 5.31
N SER A 391 -56.89 22.34 4.44
CA SER A 391 -57.67 23.37 3.71
C SER A 391 -58.69 24.08 4.61
N GLY A 392 -59.23 23.39 5.62
CA GLY A 392 -60.14 23.95 6.63
C GLY A 392 -59.46 24.81 7.70
N LEU A 393 -58.12 24.75 7.83
CA LEU A 393 -57.32 25.54 8.78
C LEU A 393 -56.80 26.87 8.18
N ARG A 394 -57.14 27.17 6.93
CA ARG A 394 -56.83 28.45 6.26
C ARG A 394 -58.05 29.39 6.14
N GLY A 395 -59.12 29.12 6.89
CA GLY A 395 -60.29 29.99 7.02
C GLY A 395 -60.12 30.99 8.16
#